data_AF-A0A3M2D3R0-F1
#
_entry.id   AF-A0A3M2D3R0-F1
#
_cell.length_a   1.000
_cell.length_b   1.000
_cell.length_c   1.000
_cell.angle_alpha   90.00
_cell.angle_beta   90.00
_cell.angle_gamma   90.00
#
_symmetry.space_group_name_H-M   'P 1'
#
loop_
_entity.id
_entity.type
_entity.pdbx_description
1 polymer ?
#
loop_
_entity_poly.entity_id
_entity_poly.type
_entity_poly.pdbx_seq_one_letter_code
_entity_poly.pdbx_strand_id
1 'polypeptide(L)'
;MKVLKSLIFLALFCISCFSQTYRVGEKITYNISFGSVKEAGYAEFFVVSSGKLKGEDAIELQAKFRTMNLLNAFYPINQTRICYVSAKTGLPLYNRVIFDEEIAPQEKTQNFLETPTVHHNLLTAFYEIRSGKNGITFQEDGKTYSISWELKSKKKIKTDIGEFNALVLNLRSDFFDELGIRNFQMSLTDDAEKLPILISFRNEKGEFRASIASFQMIKPEPKEPPAPVPTPMPTPKPPPPKPTPTPYIENQPLSTELPFVLGETLSYKLNFRDEEIGTVVLQAKERKQIKEKDSLVLTATVTRIKPQSFLSAGDTLVSQVEPFVLTPFGFEAKLKGYSESVSFNQESGLASIQPNTSRIEIPVGTHSLLSLAYAIRTFSFSPIGNKARDVRVAVFLNKKYYIVTLRPSGQEEINFNGKKVATQVISISANVADFDKLNAKVWLSNDASRLPLRFTVGDFRADLTSVEVILPKTN
;
A
#
# COMPACT_ATOMS: atom_id res chain seq x y z
N MET A 1 -8.24 40.62 -49.25
CA MET A 1 -6.92 40.56 -48.57
C MET A 1 -6.76 41.84 -47.75
N LYS A 2 -7.25 41.94 -46.51
CA LYS A 2 -6.40 41.79 -45.31
C LYS A 2 -7.19 41.74 -43.97
N VAL A 3 -8.53 41.60 -43.97
CA VAL A 3 -9.31 41.66 -42.71
C VAL A 3 -10.17 40.42 -42.45
N LEU A 4 -10.30 39.49 -43.40
CA LEU A 4 -11.13 38.29 -43.26
C LEU A 4 -10.35 36.97 -43.11
N LYS A 5 -9.03 37.05 -42.91
CA LYS A 5 -8.17 35.87 -42.64
C LYS A 5 -7.56 35.84 -41.23
N SER A 6 -7.85 36.84 -40.38
CA SER A 6 -7.42 36.87 -38.97
C SER A 6 -8.50 36.46 -37.97
N LEU A 7 -9.73 36.19 -38.39
CA LEU A 7 -10.83 35.81 -37.48
C LEU A 7 -11.11 34.30 -37.41
N ILE A 8 -10.52 33.50 -38.29
CA ILE A 8 -10.67 32.02 -38.31
C ILE A 8 -9.46 31.30 -37.70
N PHE A 9 -8.39 32.03 -37.37
CA PHE A 9 -7.24 31.49 -36.63
C PHE A 9 -7.30 31.74 -35.11
N LEU A 10 -8.31 32.47 -34.63
CA LEU A 10 -8.55 32.72 -33.19
C LEU A 10 -9.66 31.83 -32.60
N ALA A 11 -10.31 30.99 -33.42
CA ALA A 11 -11.42 30.12 -33.03
C ALA A 11 -11.05 28.62 -32.92
N LEU A 12 -9.77 28.27 -33.00
CA LEU A 12 -9.30 26.87 -32.94
C LEU A 12 -8.21 26.60 -31.89
N PHE A 13 -7.88 27.56 -31.03
CA PHE A 13 -6.96 27.37 -29.90
C PHE A 13 -7.40 28.05 -28.59
N CYS A 14 -8.71 28.19 -28.41
CA CYS A 14 -9.31 28.25 -27.08
C CYS A 14 -10.04 26.94 -26.81
N ILE A 15 -9.30 25.82 -26.82
CA ILE A 15 -9.65 24.76 -25.88
C ILE A 15 -9.34 25.39 -24.53
N SER A 16 -10.38 25.96 -23.93
CA SER A 16 -10.47 26.24 -22.51
C SER A 16 -9.65 25.19 -21.77
N CYS A 17 -8.52 25.61 -21.21
CA CYS A 17 -7.74 24.83 -20.27
C CYS A 17 -8.60 24.73 -19.01
N PHE A 18 -9.67 23.93 -19.09
CA PHE A 18 -10.38 23.44 -17.93
C PHE A 18 -9.35 22.60 -17.21
N SER A 19 -8.79 23.15 -16.13
CA SER A 19 -8.15 22.32 -15.11
C SER A 19 -9.21 21.33 -14.69
N GLN A 20 -9.12 20.10 -15.17
CA GLN A 20 -10.08 19.07 -14.82
C GLN A 20 -9.87 18.79 -13.34
N THR A 21 -10.84 19.19 -12.51
CA THR A 21 -10.82 19.05 -11.05
C THR A 21 -10.44 17.63 -10.60
N TYR A 22 -10.75 16.64 -11.44
CA TYR A 22 -10.46 15.24 -11.24
C TYR A 22 -9.68 14.67 -12.42
N ARG A 23 -8.53 14.04 -12.16
CA ARG A 23 -7.69 13.42 -13.18
C ARG A 23 -7.63 11.93 -12.94
N VAL A 24 -8.33 11.15 -13.76
CA VAL A 24 -8.39 9.70 -13.58
C VAL A 24 -6.98 9.10 -13.59
N GLY A 25 -6.69 8.23 -12.62
CA GLY A 25 -5.38 7.67 -12.38
C GLY A 25 -4.54 8.44 -11.36
N GLU A 26 -4.90 9.67 -11.01
CA GLU A 26 -4.13 10.48 -10.07
C GLU A 26 -4.20 9.91 -8.66
N LYS A 27 -3.06 9.44 -8.15
CA LYS A 27 -2.88 8.98 -6.77
C LYS A 27 -1.87 9.87 -6.04
N ILE A 28 -2.32 10.47 -4.94
CA ILE A 28 -1.53 11.31 -4.04
C ILE A 28 -1.40 10.60 -2.69
N THR A 29 -0.19 10.52 -2.16
CA THR A 29 0.08 9.94 -0.85
C THR A 29 0.78 10.95 0.04
N TYR A 30 0.36 11.04 1.30
CA TYR A 30 0.92 11.92 2.31
C TYR A 30 1.51 11.12 3.46
N ASN A 31 2.65 11.58 3.95
CA ASN A 31 3.18 11.19 5.25
C ASN A 31 2.69 12.20 6.30
N ILE A 32 2.05 11.72 7.36
CA ILE A 32 1.52 12.53 8.45
C ILE A 32 2.52 12.53 9.59
N SER A 33 2.83 13.70 10.12
CA SER A 33 3.62 13.91 11.33
C SER A 33 2.80 14.66 12.36
N PHE A 34 3.11 14.41 13.63
CA PHE A 34 2.42 15.01 14.78
C PHE A 34 3.43 15.42 15.85
N GLY A 35 3.52 16.71 16.13
CA GLY A 35 4.56 17.26 17.02
C GLY A 35 5.96 16.90 16.51
N SER A 36 6.75 16.22 17.35
CA SER A 36 8.08 15.71 16.98
C SER A 36 8.06 14.33 16.31
N VAL A 37 6.91 13.66 16.27
CA VAL A 37 6.76 12.30 15.72
C VAL A 37 6.61 12.39 14.20
N LYS A 38 7.62 11.91 13.49
CA LYS A 38 7.57 11.65 12.04
C LYS A 38 6.84 10.33 11.79
N GLU A 39 6.16 10.17 10.65
CA GLU A 39 5.45 8.92 10.31
C GLU A 39 4.38 8.54 11.35
N ALA A 40 3.65 9.55 11.84
CA ALA A 40 2.52 9.40 12.75
C ALA A 40 1.25 8.87 12.04
N GLY A 41 1.26 8.81 10.71
CA GLY A 41 0.19 8.24 9.91
C GLY A 41 0.41 8.46 8.42
N TYR A 42 -0.57 8.09 7.61
CA TYR A 42 -0.61 8.44 6.20
C TYR A 42 -2.03 8.77 5.73
N ALA A 43 -2.09 9.49 4.62
CA ALA A 43 -3.32 9.68 3.86
C ALA A 43 -3.05 9.36 2.39
N GLU A 44 -4.02 8.72 1.73
CA GLU A 44 -4.01 8.51 0.28
C GLU A 44 -5.28 9.14 -0.31
N PHE A 45 -5.14 9.76 -1.46
CA PHE A 45 -6.24 10.25 -2.29
C PHE A 45 -6.03 9.68 -3.69
N PHE A 46 -7.08 9.08 -4.26
CA PHE A 46 -7.00 8.43 -5.55
C PHE A 46 -8.24 8.75 -6.39
N VAL A 47 -8.03 9.24 -7.60
CA VAL A 47 -9.08 9.35 -8.63
C VAL A 47 -9.05 8.04 -9.41
N VAL A 48 -9.87 7.09 -8.96
CA VAL A 48 -9.79 5.68 -9.35
C VAL A 48 -10.16 5.47 -10.81
N SER A 49 -11.36 5.94 -11.18
CA SER A 49 -11.98 5.60 -12.45
C SER A 49 -12.97 6.69 -12.89
N SER A 50 -13.34 6.64 -14.16
CA SER A 50 -14.51 7.36 -14.69
C SER A 50 -15.43 6.39 -15.42
N GLY A 51 -16.73 6.66 -15.39
CA GLY A 51 -17.72 5.79 -16.01
C GLY A 51 -19.12 6.34 -15.86
N LYS A 52 -20.12 5.44 -15.80
CA LYS A 52 -21.50 5.81 -15.55
C LYS A 52 -22.02 5.15 -14.27
N LEU A 53 -22.79 5.89 -13.49
CA LEU A 53 -23.53 5.39 -12.33
C LEU A 53 -25.02 5.71 -12.53
N LYS A 54 -25.86 4.66 -12.66
CA LYS A 54 -27.29 4.78 -13.06
C LYS A 54 -27.52 5.68 -14.30
N GLY A 55 -26.58 5.67 -15.25
CA GLY A 55 -26.67 6.43 -16.52
C GLY A 55 -26.02 7.82 -16.49
N GLU A 56 -25.77 8.38 -15.32
CA GLU A 56 -25.06 9.65 -15.14
C GLU A 56 -23.54 9.46 -15.20
N ASP A 57 -22.83 10.38 -15.85
CA ASP A 57 -21.36 10.35 -15.91
C ASP A 57 -20.77 10.63 -14.53
N ALA A 58 -19.98 9.67 -14.04
CA ALA A 58 -19.49 9.63 -12.67
C ALA A 58 -17.98 9.42 -12.62
N ILE A 59 -17.35 9.99 -11.60
CA ILE A 59 -15.95 9.83 -11.26
C ILE A 59 -15.87 9.18 -9.89
N GLU A 60 -15.07 8.12 -9.78
CA GLU A 60 -14.83 7.43 -8.52
C GLU A 60 -13.61 8.02 -7.82
N LEU A 61 -13.83 8.53 -6.61
CA LEU A 61 -12.79 9.02 -5.71
C LEU A 61 -12.66 8.06 -4.53
N GLN A 62 -11.42 7.77 -4.16
CA GLN A 62 -11.10 7.05 -2.95
C GLN A 62 -10.17 7.89 -2.09
N ALA A 63 -10.39 7.88 -0.79
CA ALA A 63 -9.42 8.39 0.17
C ALA A 63 -9.24 7.40 1.31
N LYS A 64 -8.00 7.23 1.77
CA LYS A 64 -7.66 6.36 2.89
C LYS A 64 -6.90 7.18 3.92
N PHE A 65 -7.29 7.06 5.18
CA PHE A 65 -6.66 7.73 6.30
C PHE A 65 -6.28 6.71 7.34
N ARG A 66 -5.02 6.74 7.77
CA ARG A 66 -4.54 5.85 8.82
C ARG A 66 -3.60 6.57 9.76
N THR A 67 -3.94 6.59 11.04
CA THR A 67 -3.01 6.94 12.12
C THR A 67 -2.19 5.73 12.53
N MET A 68 -0.93 5.97 12.89
CA MET A 68 0.03 4.94 13.26
C MET A 68 0.69 5.30 14.59
N ASN A 69 1.31 4.30 15.23
CA ASN A 69 2.12 4.48 16.43
C ASN A 69 1.34 5.22 17.54
N LEU A 70 2.03 6.09 18.27
CA LEU A 70 1.48 6.88 19.38
C LEU A 70 0.27 7.74 18.97
N LEU A 71 0.18 8.18 17.72
CA LEU A 71 -0.94 9.01 17.28
C LEU A 71 -2.25 8.21 17.24
N ASN A 72 -2.18 6.91 16.96
CA ASN A 72 -3.34 6.02 16.95
C ASN A 72 -4.01 5.91 18.34
N ALA A 73 -3.22 5.97 19.42
CA ALA A 73 -3.74 5.96 20.78
C ALA A 73 -4.56 7.22 21.13
N PHE A 74 -4.28 8.34 20.46
CA PHE A 74 -4.96 9.62 20.72
C PHE A 74 -6.03 9.98 19.68
N TYR A 75 -5.90 9.44 18.48
CA TYR A 75 -6.76 9.64 17.33
C TYR A 75 -6.79 8.34 16.51
N PRO A 76 -7.58 7.33 16.89
CA PRO A 76 -7.67 6.07 16.14
C PRO A 76 -8.43 6.30 14.84
N ILE A 77 -7.73 6.70 13.80
CA ILE A 77 -8.30 6.86 12.46
C ILE A 77 -7.81 5.69 11.62
N ASN A 78 -8.75 4.85 11.23
CA ASN A 78 -8.56 3.86 10.18
C ASN A 78 -9.82 3.89 9.31
N GLN A 79 -9.75 4.65 8.23
CA GLN A 79 -10.94 5.02 7.47
C GLN A 79 -10.67 4.98 5.98
N THR A 80 -11.60 4.38 5.25
CA THR A 80 -11.66 4.45 3.80
C THR A 80 -12.93 5.18 3.37
N ARG A 81 -12.78 6.23 2.57
CA ARG A 81 -13.89 6.96 1.93
C ARG A 81 -13.91 6.63 0.46
N ILE A 82 -15.08 6.27 -0.07
CA ILE A 82 -15.33 6.06 -1.49
C ILE A 82 -16.49 6.97 -1.88
N CYS A 83 -16.26 7.85 -2.84
CA CYS A 83 -17.25 8.79 -3.32
C CYS A 83 -17.35 8.72 -4.84
N TYR A 84 -18.55 8.42 -5.34
CA TYR A 84 -18.87 8.64 -6.75
C TYR A 84 -19.40 10.05 -6.90
N VAL A 85 -18.85 10.80 -7.85
CA VAL A 85 -19.10 12.23 -8.04
C VAL A 85 -19.63 12.46 -9.44
N SER A 86 -20.62 13.33 -9.58
CA SER A 86 -21.10 13.77 -10.88
C SER A 86 -19.99 14.49 -11.63
N ALA A 87 -19.61 14.00 -12.81
CA ALA A 87 -18.59 14.65 -13.63
C ALA A 87 -19.02 16.07 -14.08
N LYS A 88 -20.33 16.34 -14.10
CA LYS A 88 -20.91 17.63 -14.49
C LYS A 88 -20.91 18.64 -13.37
N THR A 89 -21.34 18.25 -12.16
CA THR A 89 -21.56 19.20 -11.06
C THR A 89 -20.46 19.21 -10.01
N GLY A 90 -19.67 18.15 -9.92
CA GLY A 90 -18.69 17.95 -8.83
C GLY A 90 -19.32 17.54 -7.50
N LEU A 91 -20.64 17.32 -7.46
CA LEU A 91 -21.38 16.93 -6.26
C LEU A 91 -21.42 15.40 -6.09
N PRO A 92 -21.46 14.89 -4.84
CA PRO A 92 -21.57 13.46 -4.58
C PRO A 92 -22.86 12.86 -5.15
N LEU A 93 -22.73 11.73 -5.85
CA LEU A 93 -23.85 10.86 -6.26
C LEU A 93 -24.04 9.71 -5.26
N TYR A 94 -22.93 9.21 -4.72
CA TYR A 94 -22.92 8.15 -3.73
C TYR A 94 -21.68 8.30 -2.86
N ASN A 95 -21.85 8.17 -1.55
CA ASN A 95 -20.78 8.25 -0.59
C ASN A 95 -20.83 7.03 0.32
N ARG A 96 -19.68 6.37 0.48
CA ARG A 96 -19.48 5.28 1.41
C ARG A 96 -18.26 5.58 2.26
N VAL A 97 -18.45 5.48 3.57
CA VAL A 97 -17.38 5.64 4.56
C VAL A 97 -17.30 4.34 5.35
N ILE A 98 -16.14 3.71 5.29
CA ILE A 98 -15.81 2.50 6.03
C ILE A 98 -14.89 2.91 7.17
N PHE A 99 -15.32 2.65 8.40
CA PHE A 99 -14.52 2.76 9.61
C PHE A 99 -14.05 1.35 9.97
N ASP A 100 -12.77 1.10 9.78
CA ASP A 100 -12.15 -0.19 10.08
C ASP A 100 -11.82 -0.23 11.58
N GLU A 101 -12.87 -0.40 12.40
CA GLU A 101 -12.82 -0.48 13.86
C GLU A 101 -12.51 -1.91 14.35
N GLU A 102 -11.94 -2.03 15.55
CA GLU A 102 -11.33 -3.26 16.10
C GLU A 102 -12.28 -4.46 16.31
N ILE A 103 -13.59 -4.22 16.38
CA ILE A 103 -14.61 -5.23 16.75
C ILE A 103 -15.51 -5.57 15.56
N ALA A 104 -15.92 -4.57 14.78
CA ALA A 104 -16.66 -4.74 13.55
C ALA A 104 -16.48 -3.51 12.67
N PRO A 105 -16.26 -3.67 11.35
CA PRO A 105 -16.23 -2.54 10.44
C PRO A 105 -17.60 -1.85 10.44
N GLN A 106 -17.61 -0.55 10.72
CA GLN A 106 -18.82 0.26 10.55
C GLN A 106 -18.82 0.87 9.16
N GLU A 107 -19.98 0.82 8.49
CA GLU A 107 -20.17 1.46 7.20
C GLU A 107 -21.27 2.52 7.32
N LYS A 108 -20.96 3.75 6.91
CA LYS A 108 -21.94 4.80 6.67
C LYS A 108 -22.06 5.01 5.17
N THR A 109 -23.28 4.89 4.66
CA THR A 109 -23.58 5.07 3.23
C THR A 109 -24.64 6.15 3.05
N GLN A 110 -24.43 7.00 2.06
CA GLN A 110 -25.37 8.03 1.61
C GLN A 110 -25.52 7.92 0.09
N ASN A 111 -26.77 7.83 -0.37
CA ASN A 111 -27.10 7.70 -1.78
C ASN A 111 -27.90 8.92 -2.23
N PHE A 112 -27.38 9.65 -3.22
CA PHE A 112 -27.95 10.88 -3.74
C PHE A 112 -28.47 10.73 -5.17
N LEU A 113 -28.53 9.50 -5.70
CA LEU A 113 -29.02 9.22 -7.06
C LEU A 113 -30.53 9.45 -7.20
N GLU A 114 -31.27 9.31 -6.10
CA GLU A 114 -32.73 9.49 -6.07
C GLU A 114 -33.12 10.87 -5.53
N THR A 115 -32.38 11.34 -4.53
CA THR A 115 -32.52 12.68 -3.95
C THR A 115 -31.17 13.40 -4.05
N PRO A 116 -30.92 14.17 -5.13
CA PRO A 116 -29.65 14.86 -5.32
C PRO A 116 -29.32 15.79 -4.16
N THR A 117 -28.07 15.73 -3.71
CA THR A 117 -27.56 16.68 -2.72
C THR A 117 -27.14 17.99 -3.39
N VAL A 118 -27.25 19.10 -2.66
CA VAL A 118 -26.68 20.40 -3.02
C VAL A 118 -25.37 20.69 -2.28
N HIS A 119 -24.92 19.74 -1.44
CA HIS A 119 -23.75 19.87 -0.58
C HIS A 119 -22.64 18.93 -1.03
N HIS A 120 -21.41 19.42 -0.96
CA HIS A 120 -20.23 18.57 -1.06
C HIS A 120 -20.12 17.66 0.19
N ASN A 121 -19.26 16.65 0.12
CA ASN A 121 -18.69 16.00 1.30
C ASN A 121 -17.23 16.44 1.49
N LEU A 122 -16.57 16.04 2.58
CA LEU A 122 -15.17 16.42 2.82
C LEU A 122 -14.21 16.08 1.66
N LEU A 123 -14.41 14.92 1.01
CA LEU A 123 -13.54 14.47 -0.08
C LEU A 123 -13.71 15.34 -1.34
N THR A 124 -14.95 15.61 -1.75
CA THR A 124 -15.23 16.50 -2.89
C THR A 124 -14.84 17.94 -2.58
N ALA A 125 -15.09 18.45 -1.37
CA ALA A 125 -14.67 19.78 -0.95
C ALA A 125 -13.14 19.98 -1.06
N PHE A 126 -12.34 18.96 -0.73
CA PHE A 126 -10.89 18.98 -0.92
C PHE A 126 -10.50 19.22 -2.40
N TYR A 127 -11.14 18.53 -3.35
CA TYR A 127 -10.88 18.74 -4.77
C TYR A 127 -11.43 20.07 -5.28
N GLU A 128 -12.53 20.57 -4.73
CA GLU A 128 -13.04 21.90 -5.07
C GLU A 128 -12.07 23.01 -4.65
N ILE A 129 -11.42 22.89 -3.48
CA ILE A 129 -10.34 23.80 -3.07
C ILE A 129 -9.19 23.76 -4.07
N ARG A 130 -8.77 22.56 -4.53
CA ARG A 130 -7.73 22.43 -5.58
C ARG A 130 -8.11 23.11 -6.89
N SER A 131 -9.38 23.04 -7.27
CA SER A 131 -9.89 23.71 -8.47
C SER A 131 -9.90 25.25 -8.34
N GLY A 132 -9.64 25.77 -7.14
CA GLY A 132 -9.64 27.20 -6.84
C GLY A 132 -10.98 27.74 -6.38
N LYS A 133 -11.99 26.89 -6.13
CA LYS A 133 -13.26 27.34 -5.55
C LYS A 133 -13.08 27.72 -4.08
N ASN A 134 -13.84 28.71 -3.66
CA ASN A 134 -13.86 29.24 -2.29
C ASN A 134 -15.31 29.34 -1.81
N GLY A 135 -15.55 29.31 -0.50
CA GLY A 135 -16.91 29.32 0.07
C GLY A 135 -17.69 28.05 -0.26
N ILE A 136 -17.08 26.88 -0.05
CA ILE A 136 -17.65 25.58 -0.40
C ILE A 136 -18.54 25.10 0.74
N THR A 137 -19.81 24.83 0.47
CA THR A 137 -20.71 24.22 1.44
C THR A 137 -20.63 22.69 1.36
N PHE A 138 -20.42 22.04 2.50
CA PHE A 138 -20.34 20.59 2.58
C PHE A 138 -21.11 20.05 3.79
N GLN A 139 -21.43 18.75 3.77
CA GLN A 139 -22.11 18.05 4.85
C GLN A 139 -21.20 16.95 5.41
N GLU A 140 -21.14 16.83 6.73
CA GLU A 140 -20.45 15.75 7.45
C GLU A 140 -21.27 15.39 8.69
N ASP A 141 -21.46 14.09 8.96
CA ASP A 141 -22.28 13.57 10.08
C ASP A 141 -23.66 14.24 10.24
N GLY A 142 -24.30 14.54 9.10
CA GLY A 142 -25.65 15.13 9.04
C GLY A 142 -25.69 16.65 9.24
N LYS A 143 -24.59 17.29 9.63
CA LYS A 143 -24.48 18.75 9.78
C LYS A 143 -23.89 19.40 8.52
N THR A 144 -24.34 20.61 8.23
CA THR A 144 -23.86 21.41 7.09
C THR A 144 -22.86 22.45 7.58
N TYR A 145 -21.72 22.54 6.89
CA TYR A 145 -20.64 23.46 7.17
C TYR A 145 -20.26 24.22 5.90
N SER A 146 -19.55 25.34 6.06
CA SER A 146 -18.94 26.07 4.95
C SER A 146 -17.44 26.16 5.17
N ILE A 147 -16.64 25.94 4.13
CA ILE A 147 -15.21 26.14 4.15
C ILE A 147 -14.81 27.26 3.20
N SER A 148 -14.04 28.21 3.73
CA SER A 148 -13.45 29.30 2.96
C SER A 148 -11.96 29.36 3.19
N TRP A 149 -11.24 30.04 2.30
CA TRP A 149 -9.81 30.21 2.43
C TRP A 149 -9.35 31.59 1.95
N GLU A 150 -8.20 32.00 2.47
CA GLU A 150 -7.47 33.20 2.07
C GLU A 150 -6.04 32.82 1.65
N LEU A 151 -5.51 33.49 0.62
CA LEU A 151 -4.10 33.32 0.25
C LEU A 151 -3.23 34.04 1.28
N LYS A 152 -2.42 33.28 2.02
CA LYS A 152 -1.51 33.81 3.04
C LYS A 152 -0.18 34.26 2.45
N SER A 153 0.41 33.43 1.59
CA SER A 153 1.71 33.74 0.96
C SER A 153 1.97 32.85 -0.26
N LYS A 154 3.00 33.21 -1.03
CA LYS A 154 3.63 32.35 -2.02
C LYS A 154 5.06 32.05 -1.58
N LYS A 155 5.45 30.77 -1.53
CA LYS A 155 6.81 30.40 -1.10
C LYS A 155 7.24 29.06 -1.70
N LYS A 156 8.54 28.84 -1.73
CA LYS A 156 9.12 27.55 -2.09
C LYS A 156 9.00 26.58 -0.90
N ILE A 157 8.46 25.39 -1.12
CA ILE A 157 8.28 24.34 -0.10
C ILE A 157 9.01 23.09 -0.54
N LYS A 158 9.83 22.56 0.37
CA LYS A 158 10.52 21.27 0.21
C LYS A 158 9.69 20.15 0.80
N THR A 159 9.56 19.06 0.05
CA THR A 159 8.81 17.85 0.39
C THR A 159 9.65 16.61 0.04
N ASP A 160 9.12 15.43 0.32
CA ASP A 160 9.83 14.17 0.05
C ASP A 160 9.99 13.90 -1.45
N ILE A 161 9.12 14.49 -2.29
CA ILE A 161 9.14 14.30 -3.75
C ILE A 161 9.77 15.47 -4.52
N GLY A 162 10.24 16.51 -3.83
CA GLY A 162 10.89 17.65 -4.48
C GLY A 162 10.61 19.00 -3.81
N GLU A 163 11.06 20.06 -4.49
CA GLU A 163 10.82 21.45 -4.08
C GLU A 163 9.89 22.14 -5.07
N PHE A 164 8.87 22.81 -4.56
CA PHE A 164 7.80 23.40 -5.37
C PHE A 164 7.58 24.86 -4.99
N ASN A 165 7.28 25.70 -5.99
CA ASN A 165 6.66 26.99 -5.71
C ASN A 165 5.20 26.76 -5.33
N ALA A 166 4.77 27.33 -4.21
CA ALA A 166 3.49 27.00 -3.61
C ALA A 166 2.71 28.21 -3.13
N LEU A 167 1.39 28.14 -3.31
CA LEU A 167 0.39 29.02 -2.73
C LEU A 167 0.00 28.46 -1.36
N VAL A 168 0.24 29.22 -0.30
CA VAL A 168 -0.15 28.83 1.07
C VAL A 168 -1.52 29.42 1.37
N LEU A 169 -2.52 28.57 1.47
CA LEU A 169 -3.90 28.93 1.81
C LEU A 169 -4.11 28.76 3.32
N ASN A 170 -4.81 29.70 3.94
CA ASN A 170 -5.32 29.57 5.31
C ASN A 170 -6.82 29.29 5.24
N LEU A 171 -7.27 28.14 5.74
CA LEU A 171 -8.63 27.64 5.62
C LEU A 171 -9.39 27.90 6.92
N ARG A 172 -10.68 28.26 6.78
CA ARG A 172 -11.58 28.59 7.88
C ARG A 172 -12.91 27.87 7.70
N SER A 173 -13.39 27.25 8.76
CA SER A 173 -14.69 26.57 8.83
C SER A 173 -15.06 26.30 10.28
N ASP A 174 -16.32 26.47 10.64
CA ASP A 174 -16.84 26.09 11.96
C ASP A 174 -16.63 24.59 12.24
N PHE A 175 -16.54 23.76 11.19
CA PHE A 175 -16.16 22.35 11.31
C PHE A 175 -14.79 22.17 11.97
N PHE A 176 -13.81 23.02 11.64
CA PHE A 176 -12.49 22.97 12.25
C PHE A 176 -12.55 23.42 13.71
N ASP A 177 -13.33 24.46 14.00
CA ASP A 177 -13.50 24.96 15.36
C ASP A 177 -14.17 23.91 16.26
N GLU A 178 -15.21 23.21 15.78
CA GLU A 178 -15.85 22.10 16.49
C GLU A 178 -14.87 20.95 16.80
N LEU A 179 -13.90 20.71 15.91
CA LEU A 179 -12.84 19.70 16.10
C LEU A 179 -11.64 20.21 16.92
N GLY A 180 -11.69 21.44 17.42
CA GLY A 180 -10.58 22.08 18.13
C GLY A 180 -9.35 22.33 17.25
N ILE A 181 -9.53 22.35 15.93
CA ILE A 181 -8.49 22.58 14.93
C ILE A 181 -8.32 24.07 14.69
N ARG A 182 -7.08 24.55 14.77
CA ARG A 182 -6.68 25.94 14.56
C ARG A 182 -5.58 26.04 13.51
N ASN A 183 -5.50 27.20 12.87
CA ASN A 183 -4.47 27.53 11.88
C ASN A 183 -4.39 26.51 10.72
N PHE A 184 -5.53 26.03 10.24
CA PHE A 184 -5.57 25.07 9.15
C PHE A 184 -4.99 25.72 7.89
N GLN A 185 -3.92 25.14 7.35
CA GLN A 185 -3.26 25.60 6.13
C GLN A 185 -3.13 24.47 5.13
N MET A 186 -3.29 24.82 3.86
CA MET A 186 -3.04 23.94 2.73
C MET A 186 -2.13 24.67 1.75
N SER A 187 -1.04 24.02 1.35
CA SER A 187 -0.12 24.54 0.34
C SER A 187 -0.35 23.81 -0.97
N LEU A 188 -0.70 24.55 -2.02
CA LEU A 188 -0.90 24.03 -3.37
C LEU A 188 0.28 24.45 -4.27
N THR A 189 0.69 23.64 -5.24
CA THR A 189 1.64 24.09 -6.27
C THR A 189 1.11 25.32 -7.01
N ASP A 190 2.00 26.19 -7.48
CA ASP A 190 1.61 27.40 -8.20
C ASP A 190 1.31 27.19 -9.70
N ASP A 191 1.53 25.97 -10.20
CA ASP A 191 1.20 25.53 -11.56
C ASP A 191 -0.30 25.27 -11.78
N ALA A 192 -0.65 24.76 -12.97
CA ALA A 192 -2.03 24.42 -13.34
C ALA A 192 -2.58 23.18 -12.60
N GLU A 193 -1.69 22.36 -12.03
CA GLU A 193 -2.03 21.10 -11.36
C GLU A 193 -2.59 21.35 -9.96
N LYS A 194 -2.17 22.45 -9.33
CA LYS A 194 -2.55 22.83 -7.96
C LYS A 194 -2.44 21.66 -6.99
N LEU A 195 -1.35 20.90 -7.09
CA LEU A 195 -1.11 19.73 -6.24
C LEU A 195 -1.02 20.17 -4.79
N PRO A 196 -1.82 19.59 -3.88
CA PRO A 196 -1.67 19.83 -2.45
C PRO A 196 -0.42 19.14 -1.96
N ILE A 197 0.62 19.91 -1.65
CA ILE A 197 1.93 19.38 -1.28
C ILE A 197 2.17 19.38 0.23
N LEU A 198 1.41 20.18 0.98
CA LEU A 198 1.50 20.24 2.43
C LEU A 198 0.15 20.66 3.02
N ILE A 199 -0.35 19.91 3.99
CA ILE A 199 -1.50 20.29 4.82
C ILE A 199 -1.01 20.34 6.26
N SER A 200 -1.35 21.40 6.99
CA SER A 200 -0.93 21.54 8.38
C SER A 200 -1.97 22.24 9.21
N PHE A 201 -2.12 21.82 10.46
CA PHE A 201 -2.99 22.49 11.43
C PHE A 201 -2.50 22.19 12.84
N ARG A 202 -3.07 22.86 13.84
CA ARG A 202 -2.78 22.61 15.25
C ARG A 202 -4.06 22.32 16.00
N ASN A 203 -4.01 21.43 16.97
CA ASN A 203 -5.04 21.34 18.00
C ASN A 203 -4.40 21.34 19.39
N GLU A 204 -5.21 21.09 20.42
CA GLU A 204 -4.75 21.11 21.82
C GLU A 204 -3.63 20.11 22.10
N LYS A 205 -3.58 18.99 21.37
CA LYS A 205 -2.58 17.94 21.59
C LYS A 205 -1.28 18.17 20.80
N GLY A 206 -1.31 18.96 19.72
CA GLY A 206 -0.10 19.22 18.93
C GLY A 206 -0.33 19.76 17.52
N GLU A 207 0.77 19.91 16.79
CA GLU A 207 0.79 20.32 15.39
C GLU A 207 0.78 19.10 14.47
N PHE A 208 -0.18 19.06 13.56
CA PHE A 208 -0.29 18.08 12.48
C PHE A 208 0.32 18.64 11.21
N ARG A 209 1.08 17.80 10.50
CA ARG A 209 1.58 18.09 9.16
C ARG A 209 1.52 16.86 8.28
N ALA A 210 0.74 16.93 7.22
CA ALA A 210 0.71 15.97 6.13
C ALA A 210 1.52 16.52 4.95
N SER A 211 2.75 16.02 4.76
CA SER A 211 3.60 16.37 3.61
C SER A 211 3.40 15.34 2.52
N ILE A 212 3.32 15.79 1.26
CA ILE A 212 3.25 14.88 0.12
C ILE A 212 4.49 13.97 0.09
N ALA A 213 4.25 12.69 -0.10
CA ALA A 213 5.23 11.60 -0.09
C ALA A 213 5.27 10.85 -1.43
N SER A 214 4.17 10.85 -2.19
CA SER A 214 4.13 10.29 -3.54
C SER A 214 3.05 10.98 -4.39
N PHE A 215 3.32 11.08 -5.68
CA PHE A 215 2.38 11.48 -6.72
C PHE A 215 2.54 10.54 -7.90
N GLN A 216 1.46 9.89 -8.34
CA GLN A 216 1.48 8.91 -9.42
C GLN A 216 0.28 9.11 -10.35
N MET A 217 0.49 8.85 -11.63
CA MET A 217 -0.58 8.72 -12.63
C MET A 217 -0.70 7.23 -13.00
N ILE A 218 -1.63 6.54 -12.35
CA ILE A 218 -1.92 5.12 -12.59
C ILE A 218 -2.81 5.02 -13.83
N LYS A 219 -2.32 4.35 -14.87
CA LYS A 219 -3.15 4.14 -16.07
C LYS A 219 -4.29 3.18 -15.71
N PRO A 220 -5.56 3.55 -15.91
CA PRO A 220 -6.68 2.65 -15.67
C PRO A 220 -6.53 1.41 -16.58
N GLU A 221 -6.68 0.21 -16.02
CA GLU A 221 -6.80 -0.99 -16.84
C GLU A 221 -8.02 -0.86 -17.77
N PRO A 222 -7.88 -1.19 -19.07
CA PRO A 222 -9.02 -1.25 -19.96
C PRO A 222 -10.03 -2.27 -19.41
N LYS A 223 -11.25 -1.84 -19.10
CA LYS A 223 -12.36 -2.78 -18.93
C LYS A 223 -12.52 -3.51 -20.26
N GLU A 224 -12.25 -4.81 -20.28
CA GLU A 224 -12.55 -5.64 -21.44
C GLU A 224 -14.03 -5.45 -21.83
N PRO A 225 -14.32 -5.22 -23.13
CA PRO A 225 -15.70 -5.17 -23.58
C PRO A 225 -16.38 -6.49 -23.21
N PRO A 226 -17.60 -6.47 -22.66
CA PRO A 226 -18.34 -7.71 -22.46
C PRO A 226 -18.47 -8.42 -23.82
N ALA A 227 -18.06 -9.69 -23.86
CA ALA A 227 -18.20 -10.51 -25.06
C ALA A 227 -19.66 -10.49 -25.55
N PRO A 228 -19.91 -10.43 -26.87
CA PRO A 228 -21.26 -10.41 -27.41
C PRO A 228 -21.98 -11.71 -27.03
N VAL A 229 -22.99 -11.59 -26.17
CA VAL A 229 -23.89 -12.69 -25.84
C VAL A 229 -24.86 -12.86 -27.02
N PRO A 230 -24.99 -14.07 -27.61
CA PRO A 230 -26.00 -14.33 -28.63
C PRO A 230 -27.41 -14.13 -28.05
N THR A 231 -28.25 -13.44 -28.80
CA THR A 231 -29.60 -13.01 -28.39
C THR A 231 -30.56 -14.20 -28.35
N PRO A 232 -31.19 -14.53 -27.21
CA PRO A 232 -32.35 -15.43 -27.18
C PRO A 232 -33.66 -14.62 -27.25
N MET A 233 -34.64 -15.18 -27.96
CA MET A 233 -36.03 -14.68 -28.04
C MET A 233 -36.68 -14.50 -26.65
N PRO A 234 -37.63 -13.57 -26.49
CA PRO A 234 -38.17 -13.20 -25.19
C PRO A 234 -39.12 -14.28 -24.64
N THR A 235 -38.82 -14.77 -23.45
CA THR A 235 -39.77 -15.49 -22.56
C THR A 235 -39.81 -14.72 -21.23
N PRO A 236 -40.93 -14.73 -20.48
CA PRO A 236 -41.09 -13.90 -19.28
C PRO A 236 -40.04 -14.24 -18.23
N LYS A 237 -39.30 -13.24 -17.74
CA LYS A 237 -38.16 -13.41 -16.85
C LYS A 237 -38.64 -13.63 -15.40
N PRO A 238 -38.29 -14.76 -14.75
CA PRO A 238 -38.40 -14.92 -13.30
C PRO A 238 -37.42 -13.97 -12.59
N PRO A 239 -37.62 -13.65 -11.29
CA PRO A 239 -36.71 -12.80 -10.54
C PRO A 239 -35.26 -13.33 -10.63
N PRO A 240 -34.25 -12.44 -10.76
CA PRO A 240 -32.86 -12.86 -10.89
C PRO A 240 -32.46 -13.71 -9.68
N PRO A 241 -31.86 -14.89 -9.89
CA PRO A 241 -31.31 -15.67 -8.80
C PRO A 241 -30.24 -14.82 -8.10
N LYS A 242 -30.33 -14.80 -6.77
CA LYS A 242 -29.35 -14.21 -5.87
C LYS A 242 -27.96 -14.71 -6.31
N PRO A 243 -26.96 -13.83 -6.55
CA PRO A 243 -25.65 -14.27 -7.01
C PRO A 243 -25.11 -15.31 -6.03
N THR A 244 -24.97 -16.54 -6.52
CA THR A 244 -24.28 -17.60 -5.79
C THR A 244 -22.81 -17.19 -5.76
N PRO A 245 -22.17 -17.09 -4.57
CA PRO A 245 -20.75 -16.78 -4.51
C PRO A 245 -19.98 -17.80 -5.34
N THR A 246 -19.12 -17.31 -6.24
CA THR A 246 -18.24 -18.17 -7.02
C THR A 246 -17.43 -19.02 -6.04
N PRO A 247 -17.44 -20.36 -6.16
CA PRO A 247 -16.72 -21.22 -5.24
C PRO A 247 -15.22 -20.90 -5.29
N TYR A 248 -14.57 -20.94 -4.13
CA TYR A 248 -13.12 -20.82 -4.03
C TYR A 248 -12.47 -21.95 -4.84
N ILE A 249 -11.45 -21.63 -5.65
CA ILE A 249 -10.69 -22.61 -6.42
C ILE A 249 -9.31 -22.71 -5.76
N GLU A 250 -8.96 -23.90 -5.27
CA GLU A 250 -7.64 -24.17 -4.71
C GLU A 250 -6.55 -24.03 -5.78
N ASN A 251 -5.37 -23.61 -5.35
CA ASN A 251 -4.16 -23.52 -6.16
C ASN A 251 -4.28 -22.67 -7.43
N GLN A 252 -5.15 -21.65 -7.40
CA GLN A 252 -5.17 -20.62 -8.44
C GLN A 252 -3.77 -20.01 -8.61
N PRO A 253 -3.32 -19.79 -9.86
CA PRO A 253 -2.05 -19.13 -10.14
C PRO A 253 -1.91 -17.80 -9.38
N LEU A 254 -0.67 -17.48 -9.00
CA LEU A 254 -0.36 -16.18 -8.41
C LEU A 254 -0.42 -15.08 -9.47
N SER A 255 -0.59 -13.83 -9.01
CA SER A 255 -0.52 -12.66 -9.89
C SER A 255 0.81 -12.63 -10.64
N THR A 256 0.76 -12.28 -11.93
CA THR A 256 1.96 -12.08 -12.76
C THR A 256 2.78 -10.86 -12.32
N GLU A 257 2.26 -10.04 -11.41
CA GLU A 257 2.99 -8.94 -10.78
C GLU A 257 3.97 -9.42 -9.70
N LEU A 258 3.80 -10.65 -9.19
CA LEU A 258 4.77 -11.24 -8.28
C LEU A 258 5.97 -11.78 -9.06
N PRO A 259 7.19 -11.65 -8.52
CA PRO A 259 8.41 -12.10 -9.17
C PRO A 259 8.65 -13.61 -9.03
N PHE A 260 7.66 -14.36 -8.55
CA PHE A 260 7.67 -15.81 -8.35
C PHE A 260 6.29 -16.41 -8.62
N VAL A 261 6.27 -17.73 -8.81
CA VAL A 261 5.07 -18.48 -9.14
C VAL A 261 4.69 -19.46 -8.04
N LEU A 262 3.44 -19.94 -8.06
CA LEU A 262 3.01 -21.04 -7.20
C LEU A 262 3.86 -22.29 -7.50
N GLY A 263 4.33 -22.96 -6.45
CA GLY A 263 5.21 -24.13 -6.55
C GLY A 263 6.70 -23.81 -6.67
N GLU A 264 7.10 -22.53 -6.75
CA GLU A 264 8.51 -22.16 -6.78
C GLU A 264 9.23 -22.70 -5.53
N THR A 265 10.33 -23.40 -5.76
CA THR A 265 11.14 -24.12 -4.78
C THR A 265 12.59 -23.69 -4.93
N LEU A 266 13.16 -23.10 -3.88
CA LEU A 266 14.51 -22.54 -3.85
C LEU A 266 15.37 -23.33 -2.86
N SER A 267 16.40 -24.02 -3.34
CA SER A 267 17.31 -24.80 -2.48
C SER A 267 18.58 -24.02 -2.19
N TYR A 268 18.88 -23.82 -0.91
CA TYR A 268 20.05 -23.10 -0.43
C TYR A 268 21.03 -24.00 0.28
N LYS A 269 22.31 -23.88 -0.07
CA LYS A 269 23.41 -24.41 0.72
C LYS A 269 23.71 -23.44 1.87
N LEU A 270 23.67 -23.95 3.10
CA LEU A 270 24.03 -23.20 4.31
C LEU A 270 25.49 -23.43 4.66
N ASN A 271 26.21 -22.33 4.87
CA ASN A 271 27.56 -22.32 5.40
C ASN A 271 27.59 -21.54 6.72
N PHE A 272 28.40 -22.00 7.67
CA PHE A 272 28.87 -21.21 8.79
C PHE A 272 30.35 -20.97 8.60
N ARG A 273 30.73 -19.70 8.46
CA ARG A 273 32.03 -19.30 7.91
C ARG A 273 32.20 -19.96 6.54
N ASP A 274 33.30 -20.67 6.32
CA ASP A 274 33.59 -21.35 5.06
C ASP A 274 33.22 -22.84 5.06
N GLU A 275 32.56 -23.32 6.12
CA GLU A 275 32.14 -24.72 6.22
C GLU A 275 30.66 -24.89 5.86
N GLU A 276 30.37 -25.77 4.90
CA GLU A 276 29.00 -26.20 4.62
C GLU A 276 28.43 -26.95 5.82
N ILE A 277 27.33 -26.46 6.38
CA ILE A 277 26.65 -27.04 7.53
C ILE A 277 25.34 -27.71 7.17
N GLY A 278 24.75 -27.44 6.00
CA GLY A 278 23.52 -28.08 5.58
C GLY A 278 22.81 -27.46 4.37
N THR A 279 21.53 -27.79 4.22
CA THR A 279 20.66 -27.33 3.13
C THR A 279 19.31 -26.88 3.68
N VAL A 280 18.81 -25.75 3.19
CA VAL A 280 17.46 -25.24 3.46
C VAL A 280 16.69 -25.07 2.16
N VAL A 281 15.43 -25.48 2.15
CA VAL A 281 14.53 -25.33 1.01
C VAL A 281 13.44 -24.33 1.35
N LEU A 282 13.31 -23.26 0.57
CA LEU A 282 12.21 -22.31 0.61
C LEU A 282 11.19 -22.69 -0.46
N GLN A 283 9.89 -22.61 -0.15
CA GLN A 283 8.84 -22.95 -1.12
C GLN A 283 7.60 -22.05 -1.04
N ALA A 284 7.08 -21.61 -2.19
CA ALA A 284 5.73 -21.08 -2.36
C ALA A 284 4.77 -22.26 -2.58
N LYS A 285 4.51 -23.01 -1.51
CA LYS A 285 4.08 -24.42 -1.54
C LYS A 285 2.70 -24.65 -2.17
N GLU A 286 1.69 -23.97 -1.68
CA GLU A 286 0.29 -24.16 -2.08
C GLU A 286 -0.52 -22.89 -1.83
N ARG A 287 -1.64 -22.74 -2.54
CA ARG A 287 -2.61 -21.67 -2.31
C ARG A 287 -3.95 -22.30 -1.96
N LYS A 288 -4.47 -22.03 -0.77
CA LYS A 288 -5.70 -22.63 -0.28
C LYS A 288 -6.43 -21.71 0.67
N GLN A 289 -7.69 -22.01 0.92
CA GLN A 289 -8.46 -21.24 1.90
C GLN A 289 -8.12 -21.74 3.32
N ILE A 290 -7.70 -20.83 4.20
CA ILE A 290 -7.42 -21.11 5.61
C ILE A 290 -8.22 -20.11 6.44
N LYS A 291 -9.14 -20.60 7.28
CA LYS A 291 -10.06 -19.76 8.08
C LYS A 291 -10.78 -18.72 7.20
N GLU A 292 -11.35 -19.19 6.10
CA GLU A 292 -12.07 -18.38 5.10
C GLU A 292 -11.22 -17.35 4.33
N LYS A 293 -9.93 -17.19 4.67
CA LYS A 293 -8.99 -16.32 3.95
C LYS A 293 -8.28 -17.09 2.85
N ASP A 294 -8.19 -16.50 1.67
CA ASP A 294 -7.30 -16.99 0.60
C ASP A 294 -5.84 -16.87 1.06
N SER A 295 -5.14 -18.00 1.11
CA SER A 295 -3.82 -18.12 1.72
C SER A 295 -2.81 -18.64 0.72
N LEU A 296 -1.69 -17.96 0.58
CA LEU A 296 -0.47 -18.55 0.07
C LEU A 296 0.35 -19.09 1.25
N VAL A 297 0.70 -20.39 1.19
CA VAL A 297 1.52 -21.05 2.20
C VAL A 297 2.98 -21.02 1.76
N LEU A 298 3.79 -20.26 2.50
CA LEU A 298 5.24 -20.20 2.35
C LEU A 298 5.89 -21.15 3.37
N THR A 299 6.89 -21.92 2.95
CA THR A 299 7.65 -22.79 3.86
C THR A 299 9.15 -22.60 3.73
N ALA A 300 9.89 -22.78 4.82
CA ALA A 300 11.33 -23.03 4.82
C ALA A 300 11.61 -24.31 5.61
N THR A 301 12.43 -25.22 5.09
CA THR A 301 12.72 -26.50 5.74
C THR A 301 14.20 -26.86 5.65
N VAL A 302 14.82 -27.18 6.78
CA VAL A 302 16.19 -27.74 6.82
C VAL A 302 16.12 -29.20 6.39
N THR A 303 16.69 -29.54 5.23
CA THR A 303 16.62 -30.90 4.67
C THR A 303 17.87 -31.73 4.98
N ARG A 304 19.01 -31.08 5.14
CA ARG A 304 20.29 -31.72 5.50
C ARG A 304 21.02 -30.83 6.50
N ILE A 305 21.67 -31.43 7.48
CA ILE A 305 22.50 -30.70 8.45
C ILE A 305 23.63 -31.61 8.97
N LYS A 306 24.81 -31.05 9.23
CA LYS A 306 25.90 -31.77 9.91
C LYS A 306 25.56 -32.02 11.39
N PRO A 307 26.11 -33.10 12.00
CA PRO A 307 25.99 -33.35 13.44
C PRO A 307 26.47 -32.14 14.26
N GLN A 308 25.87 -31.94 15.46
CA GLN A 308 26.22 -30.86 16.39
C GLN A 308 25.93 -29.42 15.92
N SER A 309 25.15 -29.26 14.84
CA SER A 309 24.62 -27.95 14.45
C SER A 309 23.57 -27.41 15.44
N PHE A 310 23.37 -26.09 15.42
CA PHE A 310 22.30 -25.37 16.12
C PHE A 310 20.92 -25.57 15.46
N LEU A 311 20.88 -26.11 14.24
CA LEU A 311 19.67 -26.58 13.56
C LEU A 311 19.59 -28.11 13.54
N SER A 312 18.40 -28.65 13.35
CA SER A 312 18.15 -30.08 13.07
C SER A 312 17.55 -30.27 11.68
N ALA A 313 17.80 -31.45 11.08
CA ALA A 313 17.03 -31.85 9.90
C ALA A 313 15.54 -31.93 10.27
N GLY A 314 14.68 -31.35 9.44
CA GLY A 314 13.25 -31.21 9.71
C GLY A 314 12.86 -29.92 10.44
N ASP A 315 13.83 -29.08 10.85
CA ASP A 315 13.51 -27.74 11.34
C ASP A 315 12.74 -26.95 10.27
N THR A 316 11.64 -26.31 10.66
CA THR A 316 10.69 -25.69 9.72
C THR A 316 10.24 -24.30 10.15
N LEU A 317 10.03 -23.45 9.15
CA LEU A 317 9.26 -22.21 9.24
C LEU A 317 8.08 -22.31 8.27
N VAL A 318 6.91 -21.85 8.68
CA VAL A 318 5.71 -21.78 7.85
C VAL A 318 5.07 -20.41 8.01
N SER A 319 4.75 -19.74 6.90
CA SER A 319 4.01 -18.49 6.91
C SER A 319 2.78 -18.60 6.01
N GLN A 320 1.63 -18.26 6.56
CA GLN A 320 0.37 -18.12 5.84
C GLN A 320 0.20 -16.64 5.52
N VAL A 321 0.21 -16.29 4.23
CA VAL A 321 0.19 -14.88 3.78
C VAL A 321 -0.96 -14.63 2.82
N GLU A 322 -1.36 -13.36 2.73
CA GLU A 322 -2.24 -12.90 1.66
C GLU A 322 -1.50 -12.95 0.31
N PRO A 323 -2.02 -13.61 -0.74
CA PRO A 323 -1.27 -13.86 -1.98
C PRO A 323 -0.77 -12.61 -2.70
N PHE A 324 -1.45 -11.46 -2.59
CA PHE A 324 -1.10 -10.24 -3.32
C PHE A 324 -0.08 -9.36 -2.59
N VAL A 325 -0.26 -9.19 -1.29
CA VAL A 325 0.53 -8.25 -0.47
C VAL A 325 1.57 -8.94 0.40
N LEU A 326 1.51 -10.27 0.51
CA LEU A 326 2.44 -11.13 1.25
C LEU A 326 2.54 -10.81 2.75
N THR A 327 1.58 -10.07 3.30
CA THR A 327 1.47 -9.86 4.74
C THR A 327 0.97 -11.15 5.40
N PRO A 328 1.62 -11.60 6.49
CA PRO A 328 1.21 -12.82 7.15
C PRO A 328 -0.06 -12.60 7.97
N PHE A 329 -0.88 -13.64 8.08
CA PHE A 329 -1.89 -13.79 9.12
C PHE A 329 -1.58 -14.98 10.05
N GLY A 330 -0.62 -15.83 9.68
CA GLY A 330 -0.08 -16.90 10.52
C GLY A 330 1.41 -17.12 10.26
N PHE A 331 2.16 -17.42 11.31
CA PHE A 331 3.55 -17.84 11.26
C PHE A 331 3.83 -18.91 12.31
N GLU A 332 4.58 -19.93 11.94
CA GLU A 332 5.04 -20.97 12.84
C GLU A 332 6.52 -21.24 12.60
N ALA A 333 7.29 -21.29 13.68
CA ALA A 333 8.67 -21.72 13.71
C ALA A 333 8.80 -22.94 14.62
N LYS A 334 9.38 -24.01 14.10
CA LYS A 334 9.74 -25.23 14.82
C LYS A 334 11.19 -25.55 14.50
N LEU A 335 12.08 -25.02 15.34
CA LEU A 335 13.52 -25.19 15.23
C LEU A 335 14.04 -25.96 16.45
N LYS A 336 15.24 -26.53 16.34
CA LYS A 336 15.92 -27.17 17.47
C LYS A 336 16.03 -26.21 18.66
N GLY A 337 15.34 -26.51 19.75
CA GLY A 337 15.35 -25.70 20.98
C GLY A 337 14.60 -24.36 20.88
N TYR A 338 13.87 -24.10 19.79
CA TYR A 338 13.08 -22.89 19.63
C TYR A 338 11.76 -23.18 18.90
N SER A 339 10.64 -22.78 19.51
CA SER A 339 9.35 -22.82 18.84
C SER A 339 8.58 -21.53 19.10
N GLU A 340 7.96 -21.02 18.04
CA GLU A 340 7.13 -19.83 18.06
C GLU A 340 5.93 -20.05 17.16
N SER A 341 4.74 -19.65 17.61
CA SER A 341 3.54 -19.63 16.79
C SER A 341 2.86 -18.28 17.00
N VAL A 342 2.63 -17.57 15.90
CA VAL A 342 2.13 -16.19 15.89
C VAL A 342 0.97 -16.10 14.91
N SER A 343 -0.17 -15.61 15.38
CA SER A 343 -1.24 -15.14 14.48
C SER A 343 -1.16 -13.63 14.36
N PHE A 344 -1.23 -13.12 13.14
CA PHE A 344 -1.21 -11.70 12.85
C PHE A 344 -2.62 -11.26 12.45
N ASN A 345 -3.09 -10.21 13.10
CA ASN A 345 -4.22 -9.43 12.62
C ASN A 345 -3.66 -8.16 11.98
N GLN A 346 -3.52 -8.18 10.65
CA GLN A 346 -3.04 -7.05 9.85
C GLN A 346 -4.09 -5.94 9.72
N GLU A 347 -5.35 -6.19 10.10
CA GLU A 347 -6.38 -5.15 10.11
C GLU A 347 -6.19 -4.31 11.39
N SER A 348 -6.09 -4.98 12.54
CA SER A 348 -5.98 -4.37 13.87
C SER A 348 -4.54 -4.08 14.33
N GLY A 349 -3.51 -4.49 13.59
CA GLY A 349 -2.11 -4.32 14.00
C GLY A 349 -1.74 -5.10 15.26
N LEU A 350 -2.19 -6.35 15.38
CA LEU A 350 -1.90 -7.20 16.54
C LEU A 350 -1.19 -8.50 16.13
N ALA A 351 -0.14 -8.87 16.85
CA ALA A 351 0.40 -10.22 16.87
C ALA A 351 -0.06 -10.92 18.16
N SER A 352 -0.58 -12.13 18.05
CA SER A 352 -0.88 -12.97 19.21
C SER A 352 0.05 -14.18 19.21
N ILE A 353 0.87 -14.30 20.27
CA ILE A 353 1.79 -15.43 20.44
C ILE A 353 1.05 -16.57 21.12
N GLN A 354 1.04 -17.74 20.50
CA GLN A 354 0.46 -18.95 21.06
C GLN A 354 1.49 -19.75 21.87
N PRO A 355 1.07 -20.51 22.90
CA PRO A 355 -0.30 -20.73 23.36
C PRO A 355 -0.79 -19.68 24.39
N ASN A 356 0.10 -18.86 24.94
CA ASN A 356 -0.21 -17.94 26.04
C ASN A 356 -1.08 -16.73 25.61
N THR A 357 -1.40 -16.62 24.32
CA THR A 357 -2.20 -15.54 23.71
C THR A 357 -1.72 -14.13 24.05
N SER A 358 -0.42 -13.98 24.34
CA SER A 358 0.17 -12.67 24.60
C SER A 358 0.03 -11.80 23.35
N ARG A 359 -0.70 -10.70 23.49
CA ARG A 359 -0.95 -9.75 22.39
C ARG A 359 0.13 -8.69 22.39
N ILE A 360 0.67 -8.43 21.22
CA ILE A 360 1.67 -7.39 20.97
C ILE A 360 1.13 -6.51 19.85
N GLU A 361 1.12 -5.20 20.10
CA GLU A 361 0.87 -4.22 19.05
C GLU A 361 2.01 -4.23 18.05
N ILE A 362 1.67 -4.32 16.78
CA ILE A 362 2.60 -4.35 15.65
C ILE A 362 2.12 -3.34 14.59
N PRO A 363 3.01 -2.71 13.82
CA PRO A 363 2.61 -1.95 12.64
C PRO A 363 1.84 -2.84 11.66
N VAL A 364 0.82 -2.30 10.99
CA VAL A 364 0.22 -3.04 9.88
C VAL A 364 1.18 -3.12 8.71
N GLY A 365 1.18 -4.27 8.04
CA GLY A 365 2.23 -4.63 7.09
C GLY A 365 3.44 -5.25 7.77
N THR A 366 3.34 -5.66 9.05
CA THR A 366 4.42 -6.39 9.71
C THR A 366 4.56 -7.77 9.10
N HIS A 367 5.74 -8.07 8.59
CA HIS A 367 6.09 -9.35 8.03
C HIS A 367 6.63 -10.30 9.12
N SER A 368 6.40 -11.60 8.94
CA SER A 368 7.22 -12.64 9.55
C SER A 368 8.56 -12.72 8.80
N LEU A 369 9.58 -13.32 9.41
CA LEU A 369 10.88 -13.52 8.75
C LEU A 369 10.74 -14.18 7.37
N LEU A 370 9.92 -15.23 7.27
CA LEU A 370 9.72 -15.97 6.03
C LEU A 370 8.90 -15.17 5.01
N SER A 371 7.86 -14.44 5.44
CA SER A 371 7.10 -13.59 4.52
C SER A 371 7.96 -12.46 3.95
N LEU A 372 8.88 -11.88 4.74
CA LEU A 372 9.82 -10.87 4.27
C LEU A 372 10.80 -11.45 3.24
N ALA A 373 11.27 -12.68 3.45
CA ALA A 373 12.19 -13.35 2.51
C ALA A 373 11.62 -13.46 1.08
N TYR A 374 10.29 -13.52 0.95
CA TYR A 374 9.60 -13.44 -0.34
C TYR A 374 9.26 -11.99 -0.74
N ALA A 375 8.70 -11.20 0.18
CA ALA A 375 8.26 -9.82 -0.09
C ALA A 375 9.40 -8.88 -0.51
N ILE A 376 10.64 -9.14 -0.09
CA ILE A 376 11.79 -8.35 -0.53
C ILE A 376 11.99 -8.33 -2.05
N ARG A 377 11.43 -9.33 -2.75
CA ARG A 377 11.45 -9.42 -4.22
C ARG A 377 10.39 -8.52 -4.89
N THR A 378 9.45 -7.94 -4.15
CA THR A 378 8.43 -7.04 -4.70
C THR A 378 8.79 -5.56 -4.52
N PHE A 379 9.64 -5.23 -3.53
CA PHE A 379 9.98 -3.84 -3.21
C PHE A 379 10.76 -3.13 -4.34
N SER A 380 10.50 -1.84 -4.56
CA SER A 380 11.29 -1.06 -5.51
C SER A 380 12.52 -0.46 -4.83
N PHE A 381 13.71 -0.85 -5.26
CA PHE A 381 14.99 -0.27 -4.81
C PHE A 381 15.57 0.77 -5.79
N SER A 382 14.85 1.06 -6.87
CA SER A 382 15.25 2.09 -7.84
C SER A 382 15.51 3.43 -7.13
N PRO A 383 16.64 4.09 -7.42
CA PRO A 383 17.00 5.34 -6.77
C PRO A 383 15.97 6.43 -7.09
N ILE A 384 15.79 7.36 -6.16
CA ILE A 384 14.99 8.56 -6.36
C ILE A 384 15.97 9.71 -6.62
N GLY A 385 16.14 10.06 -7.90
CA GLY A 385 17.22 10.96 -8.33
C GLY A 385 18.60 10.33 -8.07
N ASN A 386 19.47 11.05 -7.34
CA ASN A 386 20.83 10.59 -7.02
C ASN A 386 20.94 9.85 -5.67
N LYS A 387 19.82 9.53 -5.02
CA LYS A 387 19.81 8.88 -3.70
C LYS A 387 19.28 7.45 -3.79
N ALA A 388 20.00 6.55 -3.11
CA ALA A 388 19.51 5.21 -2.80
C ALA A 388 18.15 5.31 -2.10
N ARG A 389 17.20 4.46 -2.53
CA ARG A 389 15.87 4.36 -1.92
C ARG A 389 15.91 3.30 -0.82
N ASP A 390 15.93 3.74 0.42
CA ASP A 390 15.73 2.86 1.56
C ASP A 390 14.27 2.39 1.59
N VAL A 391 14.05 1.11 1.86
CA VAL A 391 12.73 0.54 2.14
C VAL A 391 12.67 0.18 3.62
N ARG A 392 11.66 0.67 4.33
CA ARG A 392 11.44 0.35 5.74
C ARG A 392 10.28 -0.59 5.87
N VAL A 393 10.48 -1.69 6.60
CA VAL A 393 9.49 -2.74 6.78
C VAL A 393 9.48 -3.19 8.23
N ALA A 394 8.30 -3.38 8.80
CA ALA A 394 8.17 -3.96 10.12
C ALA A 394 8.32 -5.49 10.04
N VAL A 395 9.11 -6.08 10.93
CA VAL A 395 9.34 -7.52 10.99
C VAL A 395 9.11 -8.01 12.40
N PHE A 396 8.24 -9.00 12.56
CA PHE A 396 8.04 -9.68 13.83
C PHE A 396 9.06 -10.81 14.00
N LEU A 397 9.80 -10.76 15.10
CA LEU A 397 10.83 -11.72 15.45
C LEU A 397 10.99 -11.76 16.96
N ASN A 398 11.09 -12.96 17.53
CA ASN A 398 11.39 -13.15 18.96
C ASN A 398 10.43 -12.37 19.87
N LYS A 399 9.12 -12.54 19.64
CA LYS A 399 8.07 -11.92 20.44
C LYS A 399 8.07 -10.39 20.46
N LYS A 400 8.68 -9.73 19.47
CA LYS A 400 8.68 -8.28 19.27
C LYS A 400 8.66 -7.97 17.79
N TYR A 401 8.38 -6.72 17.43
CA TYR A 401 8.62 -6.24 16.07
C TYR A 401 9.82 -5.31 16.02
N TYR A 402 10.45 -5.24 14.86
CA TYR A 402 11.56 -4.37 14.54
C TYR A 402 11.27 -3.64 13.24
N ILE A 403 11.62 -2.35 13.16
CA ILE A 403 11.61 -1.64 11.88
C ILE A 403 12.95 -1.90 11.20
N VAL A 404 12.90 -2.72 10.16
CA VAL A 404 14.07 -3.07 9.36
C VAL A 404 14.18 -2.10 8.19
N THR A 405 15.35 -1.51 8.02
CA THR A 405 15.74 -0.74 6.84
C THR A 405 16.48 -1.65 5.87
N LEU A 406 15.97 -1.72 4.65
CA LEU A 406 16.54 -2.39 3.50
C LEU A 406 17.16 -1.33 2.59
N ARG A 407 18.48 -1.30 2.50
CA ARG A 407 19.23 -0.29 1.75
C ARG A 407 19.98 -0.92 0.59
N PRO A 408 19.78 -0.48 -0.67
CA PRO A 408 20.63 -0.91 -1.76
C PRO A 408 22.05 -0.39 -1.53
N SER A 409 23.04 -1.29 -1.51
CA SER A 409 24.42 -0.99 -1.13
C SER A 409 25.45 -1.19 -2.24
N GLY A 410 25.04 -1.69 -3.41
CA GLY A 410 25.90 -1.83 -4.58
C GLY A 410 25.41 -2.94 -5.52
N GLN A 411 26.22 -3.25 -6.53
CA GLN A 411 26.01 -4.40 -7.40
C GLN A 411 27.18 -5.36 -7.31
N GLU A 412 26.88 -6.65 -7.35
CA GLU A 412 27.88 -7.72 -7.31
C GLU A 412 27.47 -8.83 -8.29
N GLU A 413 28.45 -9.59 -8.80
CA GLU A 413 28.19 -10.79 -9.60
C GLU A 413 28.26 -12.04 -8.71
N ILE A 414 27.20 -12.86 -8.75
CA ILE A 414 27.18 -14.16 -8.08
C ILE A 414 27.28 -15.25 -9.15
N ASN A 415 28.16 -16.23 -8.95
CA ASN A 415 28.18 -17.44 -9.78
C ASN A 415 27.02 -18.34 -9.37
N PHE A 416 26.07 -18.55 -10.27
CA PHE A 416 24.92 -19.43 -10.09
C PHE A 416 24.75 -20.29 -11.35
N ASN A 417 24.68 -21.62 -11.18
CA ASN A 417 24.60 -22.60 -12.28
C ASN A 417 25.65 -22.40 -13.38
N GLY A 418 26.90 -22.12 -12.99
CA GLY A 418 28.02 -21.90 -13.91
C GLY A 418 27.97 -20.57 -14.68
N LYS A 419 27.01 -19.69 -14.38
CA LYS A 419 26.89 -18.36 -14.98
C LYS A 419 27.09 -17.26 -13.93
N LYS A 420 27.70 -16.16 -14.35
CA LYS A 420 27.74 -14.93 -13.57
C LYS A 420 26.40 -14.22 -13.70
N VAL A 421 25.72 -14.02 -12.57
CA VAL A 421 24.45 -13.30 -12.50
C VAL A 421 24.69 -11.97 -11.80
N ALA A 422 24.33 -10.87 -12.48
CA ALA A 422 24.38 -9.55 -11.89
C ALA A 422 23.29 -9.41 -10.82
N THR A 423 23.68 -8.90 -9.65
CA THR A 423 22.79 -8.76 -8.50
C THR A 423 22.84 -7.36 -7.91
N GLN A 424 21.71 -6.95 -7.33
CA GLN A 424 21.60 -5.81 -6.44
C GLN A 424 21.80 -6.30 -5.01
N VAL A 425 22.79 -5.73 -4.32
CA VAL A 425 23.03 -6.02 -2.90
C VAL A 425 22.13 -5.12 -2.06
N ILE A 426 21.40 -5.73 -1.13
CA ILE A 426 20.55 -5.04 -0.16
C ILE A 426 21.07 -5.31 1.24
N SER A 427 21.53 -4.27 1.92
CA SER A 427 21.89 -4.32 3.34
C SER A 427 20.65 -4.21 4.21
N ILE A 428 20.62 -4.99 5.29
CA ILE A 428 19.50 -5.14 6.21
C ILE A 428 19.96 -4.66 7.59
N SER A 429 19.32 -3.63 8.14
CA SER A 429 19.62 -3.08 9.47
C SER A 429 18.34 -2.83 10.27
N ALA A 430 18.38 -3.02 11.58
CA ALA A 430 17.22 -2.84 12.47
C ALA A 430 17.40 -1.70 13.47
N ASN A 431 18.53 -0.97 13.42
CA ASN A 431 18.93 0.00 14.45
C ASN A 431 19.01 -0.64 15.84
N VAL A 432 19.46 -1.90 15.87
CA VAL A 432 19.67 -2.70 17.07
C VAL A 432 21.14 -3.11 17.04
N ALA A 433 21.94 -2.58 17.95
CA ALA A 433 23.40 -2.66 17.89
C ALA A 433 23.93 -4.08 17.65
N ASP A 434 23.38 -5.09 18.33
CA ASP A 434 23.84 -6.47 18.19
C ASP A 434 23.41 -7.13 16.88
N PHE A 435 22.23 -6.77 16.35
CA PHE A 435 21.80 -7.23 15.03
C PHE A 435 22.60 -6.54 13.92
N ASP A 436 22.83 -5.24 14.03
CA ASP A 436 23.53 -4.48 12.99
C ASP A 436 25.00 -4.88 12.89
N LYS A 437 25.62 -5.36 13.98
CA LYS A 437 26.95 -6.01 13.96
C LYS A 437 27.00 -7.27 13.10
N LEU A 438 25.86 -7.95 12.88
CA LEU A 438 25.78 -9.12 12.01
C LEU A 438 25.86 -8.73 10.53
N ASN A 439 25.72 -7.45 10.16
CA ASN A 439 25.86 -6.97 8.78
C ASN A 439 25.02 -7.80 7.78
N ALA A 440 23.74 -7.96 8.09
CA ALA A 440 22.85 -8.80 7.31
C ALA A 440 22.66 -8.25 5.88
N LYS A 441 22.68 -9.13 4.87
CA LYS A 441 22.53 -8.77 3.45
C LYS A 441 21.79 -9.83 2.65
N VAL A 442 21.19 -9.39 1.54
CA VAL A 442 20.67 -10.26 0.48
C VAL A 442 21.14 -9.77 -0.89
N TRP A 443 21.42 -10.70 -1.80
CA TRP A 443 21.75 -10.44 -3.20
C TRP A 443 20.57 -10.86 -4.07
N LEU A 444 19.90 -9.90 -4.69
CA LEU A 444 18.77 -10.15 -5.58
C LEU A 444 19.23 -10.10 -7.04
N SER A 445 18.84 -11.04 -7.89
CA SER A 445 19.09 -10.93 -9.34
C SER A 445 18.46 -9.65 -9.91
N ASN A 446 19.12 -9.07 -10.91
CA ASN A 446 18.63 -7.85 -11.57
C ASN A 446 17.53 -8.11 -12.62
N ASP A 447 17.20 -9.37 -12.90
CA ASP A 447 16.12 -9.74 -13.82
C ASP A 447 14.74 -9.68 -13.14
N ALA A 448 13.68 -9.91 -13.92
CA ALA A 448 12.30 -9.83 -13.44
C ALA A 448 11.99 -10.84 -12.32
N SER A 449 12.75 -11.94 -12.22
CA SER A 449 12.54 -12.96 -11.18
C SER A 449 13.05 -12.52 -9.81
N ARG A 450 13.97 -11.54 -9.76
CA ARG A 450 14.50 -10.96 -8.52
C ARG A 450 14.98 -12.05 -7.54
N LEU A 451 15.54 -13.14 -8.05
CA LEU A 451 15.91 -14.31 -7.26
C LEU A 451 16.89 -13.93 -6.15
N PRO A 452 16.62 -14.31 -4.89
CA PRO A 452 17.57 -14.11 -3.81
C PRO A 452 18.68 -15.15 -3.92
N LEU A 453 19.78 -14.80 -4.58
CA LEU A 453 20.89 -15.73 -4.85
C LEU A 453 21.74 -16.00 -3.61
N ARG A 454 21.77 -15.06 -2.65
CA ARG A 454 22.54 -15.20 -1.41
C ARG A 454 21.89 -14.45 -0.27
N PHE A 455 21.95 -15.03 0.93
CA PHE A 455 21.72 -14.34 2.19
C PHE A 455 22.96 -14.43 3.08
N THR A 456 23.29 -13.37 3.82
CA THR A 456 24.31 -13.42 4.87
C THR A 456 23.82 -12.76 6.14
N VAL A 457 24.16 -13.34 7.30
CA VAL A 457 23.91 -12.78 8.64
C VAL A 457 25.03 -13.23 9.56
N GLY A 458 25.94 -12.31 9.91
CA GLY A 458 27.14 -12.62 10.68
C GLY A 458 28.01 -13.62 9.93
N ASP A 459 28.38 -14.70 10.63
CA ASP A 459 29.14 -15.81 10.08
C ASP A 459 28.29 -16.76 9.20
N PHE A 460 26.97 -16.55 9.09
CA PHE A 460 26.10 -17.40 8.28
C PHE A 460 26.00 -16.91 6.84
N ARG A 461 26.07 -17.85 5.89
CA ARG A 461 25.83 -17.62 4.46
C ARG A 461 24.93 -18.70 3.90
N ALA A 462 23.86 -18.30 3.21
CA ALA A 462 23.02 -19.20 2.42
C ALA A 462 23.19 -18.87 0.94
N ASP A 463 23.68 -19.82 0.15
CA ASP A 463 23.89 -19.67 -1.31
C ASP A 463 22.84 -20.49 -2.07
N LEU A 464 22.14 -19.87 -3.02
CA LEU A 464 21.17 -20.56 -3.86
C LEU A 464 21.88 -21.60 -4.73
N THR A 465 21.34 -22.81 -4.79
CA THR A 465 21.89 -23.95 -5.53
C THR A 465 20.96 -24.46 -6.62
N SER A 466 19.65 -24.40 -6.42
CA SER A 466 18.68 -24.74 -7.46
C SER A 466 17.37 -23.94 -7.32
N VAL A 467 16.68 -23.79 -8.45
CA VAL A 467 15.33 -23.24 -8.57
C VAL A 467 14.50 -24.24 -9.36
N GLU A 468 13.38 -24.67 -8.80
CA GLU A 468 12.45 -25.61 -9.42
C GLU A 468 11.01 -25.11 -9.24
N VAL A 469 10.10 -25.54 -10.11
CA VAL A 469 8.67 -25.29 -9.94
C VAL A 469 7.98 -26.64 -9.76
N ILE A 470 7.53 -26.91 -8.54
CA ILE A 470 6.81 -28.12 -8.17
C ILE A 470 5.38 -27.71 -7.86
N LEU A 471 4.49 -27.84 -8.85
CA LEU A 471 3.10 -27.46 -8.67
C LEU A 471 2.43 -28.30 -7.56
N PRO A 472 1.60 -27.67 -6.71
CA PRO A 472 0.82 -28.41 -5.73
C PRO A 472 -0.14 -29.37 -6.43
N LYS A 473 -0.35 -30.54 -5.83
CA LYS A 473 -1.34 -31.51 -6.33
C LYS A 473 -2.73 -30.90 -6.15
N THR A 474 -3.48 -30.78 -7.24
CA THR A 474 -4.92 -30.49 -7.19
C THR A 474 -5.64 -31.75 -6.72
N ASN A 475 -6.40 -31.65 -5.62
CA ASN A 475 -7.29 -32.70 -5.16
C ASN A 475 -8.56 -32.78 -6.00
#